data_AF-A0A7W7KR22-F1
#
_entry.id   AF-A0A7W7KR22-F1
#
_cell.length_a   1.000
_cell.length_b   1.000
_cell.length_c   1.000
_cell.angle_alpha   90.00
_cell.angle_beta   90.00
_cell.angle_gamma   90.00
#
_symmetry.space_group_name_H-M   'P 1'
#
loop_
_entity.id
_entity.type
_entity.pdbx_description
1 polymer ?
#
loop_
_entity_poly.entity_id
_entity_poly.type
_entity_poly.pdbx_seq_one_letter_code
_entity_poly.pdbx_strand_id
1 'polypeptide(L)'
;MCSKNRAADALLLHDPYFQESLMRLEGVTDKAKRKKIALEIITEIKGTWTLTLAAHAGKQTEKDVLLALACRPQLLVQTRDQMRHFVEALYA
;
A
#
# COMPACT_ATOMS: atom_id res chain seq x y z
N MET A 1 0.62 -20.22 -2.12
CA MET A 1 1.04 -18.82 -2.30
C MET A 1 -0.19 -17.92 -2.13
N CYS A 2 -0.20 -17.04 -1.12
CA CYS A 2 -1.38 -16.31 -0.63
C CYS A 2 -1.99 -15.35 -1.68
N SER A 3 -3.33 -15.41 -1.86
CA SER A 3 -4.06 -14.53 -2.79
C SER A 3 -3.94 -13.04 -2.46
N LYS A 4 -3.64 -12.69 -1.19
CA LYS A 4 -3.42 -11.31 -0.72
C LYS A 4 -2.31 -10.58 -1.49
N ASN A 5 -1.23 -11.28 -1.81
CA ASN A 5 -0.14 -10.69 -2.58
C ASN A 5 -0.59 -10.36 -4.00
N ARG A 6 -1.44 -11.20 -4.62
CA ARG A 6 -1.95 -10.99 -5.98
C ARG A 6 -2.82 -9.74 -6.13
N ALA A 7 -3.64 -9.42 -5.15
CA ALA A 7 -4.45 -8.19 -5.17
C ALA A 7 -3.57 -6.94 -5.08
N ALA A 8 -2.59 -6.94 -4.17
CA ALA A 8 -1.60 -5.88 -4.06
C ALA A 8 -0.72 -5.78 -5.33
N ASP A 9 -0.35 -6.90 -5.94
CA ASP A 9 0.38 -6.95 -7.21
C ASP A 9 -0.45 -6.37 -8.35
N ALA A 10 -1.75 -6.69 -8.43
CA ALA A 10 -2.64 -6.12 -9.45
C ALA A 10 -2.73 -4.59 -9.35
N LEU A 11 -2.77 -4.06 -8.13
CA LEU A 11 -2.78 -2.61 -7.88
C LEU A 11 -1.45 -1.97 -8.29
N LEU A 12 -0.32 -2.64 -8.03
CA LEU A 12 1.02 -2.22 -8.49
C LEU A 12 1.17 -2.23 -10.02
N LEU A 13 0.54 -3.19 -10.69
CA LEU A 13 0.69 -3.43 -12.13
C LEU A 13 -0.27 -2.59 -12.99
N HIS A 14 -1.43 -2.22 -12.46
CA HIS A 14 -2.54 -1.71 -13.26
C HIS A 14 -3.10 -0.38 -12.80
N ASP A 15 -2.57 0.24 -11.74
CA ASP A 15 -2.95 1.59 -11.32
C ASP A 15 -1.84 2.60 -11.70
N PRO A 16 -2.04 3.40 -12.77
CA PRO A 16 -1.08 4.40 -13.20
C PRO A 16 -0.81 5.47 -12.13
N TYR A 17 -1.82 5.83 -11.34
CA TYR A 17 -1.69 6.82 -10.27
C TYR A 17 -0.86 6.27 -9.11
N PHE A 18 -1.05 5.00 -8.77
CA PHE A 18 -0.24 4.35 -7.75
C PHE A 18 1.22 4.21 -8.18
N GLN A 19 1.46 3.90 -9.44
CA GLN A 19 2.81 3.80 -10.00
C GLN A 19 3.54 5.16 -9.96
N GLU A 20 2.87 6.25 -10.31
CA GLU A 20 3.40 7.61 -10.18
C GLU A 20 3.75 7.94 -8.71
N SER A 21 2.83 7.62 -7.79
CA SER A 21 3.06 7.78 -6.36
C SER A 21 4.27 6.99 -5.85
N LEU A 22 4.51 5.76 -6.35
CA LEU A 22 5.69 4.98 -6.00
C LEU A 22 6.99 5.56 -6.58
N MET A 23 6.96 6.11 -7.79
CA MET A 23 8.13 6.77 -8.37
C MET A 23 8.60 7.97 -7.53
N ARG A 24 7.69 8.69 -6.85
CA ARG A 24 8.04 9.75 -5.89
C ARG A 24 8.91 9.25 -4.73
N LEU A 25 8.92 7.95 -4.48
CA LEU A 25 9.58 7.31 -3.34
C LEU A 25 10.97 6.75 -3.71
N GLU A 26 11.20 6.36 -4.97
CA GLU A 26 12.49 5.84 -5.45
C GLU A 26 13.61 6.88 -5.41
N GLY A 27 13.29 8.16 -5.61
CA GLY A 27 14.27 9.26 -5.55
C GLY A 27 14.60 9.79 -4.16
N VAL A 28 14.03 9.22 -3.09
CA VAL A 28 14.14 9.78 -1.73
C VAL A 28 15.11 8.96 -0.88
N THR A 29 16.26 9.57 -0.60
CA THR A 29 17.33 9.01 0.24
C THR A 29 17.13 9.27 1.74
N ASP A 30 16.44 10.36 2.09
CA ASP A 30 16.12 10.69 3.48
C ASP A 30 15.07 9.74 4.05
N LYS A 31 15.42 9.00 5.11
CA LYS A 31 14.56 7.99 5.74
C LYS A 31 13.26 8.58 6.31
N ALA A 32 13.32 9.77 6.91
CA ALA A 32 12.14 10.42 7.49
C ALA A 32 11.17 10.91 6.41
N LYS A 33 11.71 11.51 5.34
CA LYS A 33 10.94 11.94 4.18
C LYS A 33 10.33 10.74 3.43
N ARG A 34 11.10 9.67 3.24
CA ARG A 34 10.61 8.42 2.63
C ARG A 34 9.48 7.81 3.45
N LYS A 35 9.61 7.81 4.78
CA LYS A 35 8.54 7.37 5.70
C LYS A 35 7.27 8.18 5.53
N LYS A 36 7.38 9.52 5.48
CA LYS A 36 6.23 10.40 5.30
C LYS A 36 5.50 10.09 3.99
N ILE A 37 6.24 10.00 2.88
CA ILE A 37 5.68 9.72 1.55
C ILE A 37 5.03 8.34 1.51
N ALA A 38 5.65 7.30 2.08
CA ALA A 38 5.06 5.96 2.12
C ALA A 38 3.69 5.94 2.83
N LEU A 39 3.56 6.67 3.94
CA LEU A 39 2.30 6.77 4.69
C LEU A 39 1.25 7.61 3.95
N GLU A 40 1.66 8.68 3.28
CA GLU A 40 0.79 9.46 2.40
C GLU A 40 0.22 8.58 1.28
N ILE A 41 1.06 7.81 0.58
CA ILE A 41 0.62 6.89 -0.48
C ILE A 41 -0.40 5.88 0.05
N ILE A 42 -0.14 5.23 1.20
CA ILE A 42 -1.08 4.25 1.78
C ILE A 42 -2.41 4.94 2.17
N THR A 43 -2.37 6.20 2.56
CA THR A 43 -3.57 6.99 2.89
C THR A 43 -4.33 7.41 1.64
N GLU A 44 -3.63 7.82 0.58
CA GLU A 44 -4.23 8.23 -0.69
C GLU A 44 -4.98 7.08 -1.36
N ILE A 45 -4.46 5.86 -1.30
CA ILE A 45 -5.14 4.71 -1.91
C ILE A 45 -6.37 4.26 -1.12
N LYS A 46 -6.47 4.67 0.15
CA LYS A 46 -7.64 4.36 0.99
C LYS A 46 -8.85 5.11 0.42
N GLY A 47 -9.86 4.37 -0.01
CA GLY A 47 -11.07 4.92 -0.62
C GLY A 47 -10.99 5.10 -2.14
N THR A 48 -9.92 4.63 -2.78
CA THR A 48 -9.86 4.55 -4.25
C THR A 48 -10.66 3.35 -4.75
N TRP A 49 -11.36 3.52 -5.86
CA TRP A 49 -12.07 2.44 -6.54
C TRP A 49 -11.12 1.30 -6.95
N THR A 50 -9.86 1.61 -7.27
CA THR A 50 -8.84 0.60 -7.59
C THR A 50 -8.57 -0.33 -6.41
N LEU A 51 -8.50 0.19 -5.18
CA LEU A 51 -8.33 -0.62 -3.99
C LEU A 51 -9.54 -1.57 -3.80
N THR A 52 -10.75 -1.05 -3.97
CA THR A 52 -11.98 -1.85 -3.92
C THR A 52 -11.98 -2.96 -4.96
N LEU A 53 -11.58 -2.66 -6.21
CA LEU A 53 -11.48 -3.64 -7.28
C LEU A 53 -10.41 -4.69 -7.02
N ALA A 54 -9.23 -4.29 -6.54
CA ALA A 54 -8.16 -5.21 -6.18
C ALA A 54 -8.58 -6.15 -5.05
N ALA A 55 -9.28 -5.62 -4.03
CA ALA A 55 -9.85 -6.40 -2.94
C ALA A 55 -10.86 -7.43 -3.48
N HIS A 56 -11.78 -6.99 -4.36
CA HIS A 56 -12.77 -7.87 -4.97
C HIS A 56 -12.12 -8.98 -5.82
N ALA A 57 -11.18 -8.62 -6.70
CA ALA A 57 -10.46 -9.57 -7.56
C ALA A 57 -9.65 -10.60 -6.73
N GLY A 58 -9.09 -10.18 -5.61
CA GLY A 58 -8.35 -11.05 -4.69
C GLY A 58 -9.22 -11.93 -3.78
N LYS A 59 -10.54 -11.67 -3.73
CA LYS A 59 -11.47 -12.18 -2.69
C LYS A 59 -10.97 -11.84 -1.28
N GLN A 60 -10.60 -10.58 -1.07
CA GLN A 60 -10.01 -10.04 0.16
C GLN A 60 -10.75 -8.77 0.60
N THR A 61 -10.48 -8.30 1.81
CA THR A 61 -10.92 -6.96 2.24
C THR A 61 -9.93 -5.91 1.77
N GLU A 62 -10.36 -4.66 1.61
CA GLU A 62 -9.46 -3.53 1.32
C GLU A 62 -8.36 -3.41 2.40
N LYS A 63 -8.71 -3.67 3.66
CA LYS A 63 -7.76 -3.72 4.79
C LYS A 63 -6.66 -4.76 4.56
N ASP A 64 -7.00 -5.95 4.06
CA ASP A 64 -6.02 -7.00 3.75
C ASP A 64 -5.08 -6.59 2.61
N VAL A 65 -5.62 -5.92 1.59
CA VAL A 65 -4.82 -5.42 0.46
C VAL A 65 -3.88 -4.31 0.92
N LEU A 66 -4.36 -3.37 1.73
CA LEU A 66 -3.54 -2.31 2.32
C LEU A 66 -2.42 -2.85 3.20
N LEU A 67 -2.71 -3.85 4.04
CA LEU A 67 -1.69 -4.49 4.87
C LEU A 67 -0.64 -5.20 4.01
N ALA A 68 -1.07 -5.87 2.94
CA ALA A 68 -0.16 -6.51 1.98
C ALA A 68 0.72 -5.47 1.25
N LEU A 69 0.15 -4.34 0.84
CA LEU A 69 0.87 -3.22 0.22
C LEU A 69 1.88 -2.59 1.17
N ALA A 70 1.49 -2.33 2.43
CA ALA A 70 2.34 -1.73 3.45
C ALA A 70 3.57 -2.61 3.80
N CYS A 71 3.50 -3.91 3.52
CA CYS A 71 4.62 -4.83 3.73
C CYS A 71 5.54 -4.97 2.50
N ARG A 72 5.25 -4.31 1.37
CA ARG A 72 6.06 -4.41 0.15
C ARG A 72 7.36 -3.63 0.27
N PRO A 73 8.50 -4.14 -0.25
CA PRO A 73 9.81 -3.48 -0.12
C PRO A 73 9.83 -2.01 -0.56
N GLN A 74 9.04 -1.65 -1.57
CA GLN A 74 8.94 -0.27 -2.06
C GLN A 74 8.40 0.68 -0.97
N LEU A 75 7.39 0.25 -0.22
CA LEU A 75 6.71 1.02 0.83
C LEU A 75 7.24 0.72 2.24
N LEU A 76 8.03 -0.35 2.39
CA LEU A 76 8.54 -0.82 3.68
C LEU A 76 9.69 0.06 4.18
N VAL A 77 9.32 1.09 4.93
CA VAL A 77 10.22 1.99 5.66
C VAL A 77 10.24 1.74 7.17
N GLN A 78 9.43 0.79 7.65
CA GLN A 78 9.15 0.52 9.06
C GLN A 78 8.95 -0.98 9.32
N THR A 79 8.76 -1.38 10.58
CA THR A 79 8.47 -2.79 10.89
C THR A 79 7.06 -3.17 10.45
N ARG A 80 6.85 -4.46 10.22
CA ARG A 80 5.53 -5.02 9.87
C ARG A 80 4.45 -4.68 10.90
N ASP A 81 4.79 -4.66 12.18
CA ASP A 81 3.82 -4.36 13.25
C ASP A 81 3.45 -2.88 13.28
N GLN A 82 4.40 -1.98 13.03
CA GLN A 82 4.10 -0.56 12.88
C GLN A 82 3.17 -0.29 11.69
N MET A 83 3.38 -0.99 10.57
CA MET A 83 2.50 -0.89 9.40
C MET A 83 1.10 -1.44 9.69
N ARG A 84 0.99 -2.50 10.48
CA ARG A 84 -0.30 -3.05 10.89
C ARG A 84 -1.10 -2.05 11.74
N HIS A 85 -0.47 -1.47 12.75
CA HIS A 85 -1.12 -0.45 13.58
C HIS A 85 -1.56 0.77 12.77
N PHE A 86 -0.76 1.19 11.79
CA PHE A 86 -1.14 2.27 10.89
C PHE A 86 -2.40 1.92 10.07
N VAL A 87 -2.42 0.74 9.44
CA VAL A 87 -3.59 0.30 8.67
C VAL A 87 -4.82 0.13 9.58
N GLU A 88 -4.65 -0.35 10.81
CA GLU A 88 -5.74 -0.41 11.79
C GLU A 88 -6.28 0.98 12.14
N ALA A 89 -5.40 1.96 12.37
CA ALA A 89 -5.79 3.34 12.62
C ALA A 89 -6.53 3.98 11.43
N LEU A 90 -6.24 3.55 10.19
CA LEU A 90 -6.99 3.99 9.02
C LEU A 90 -8.45 3.48 9.03
N TYR A 91 -8.78 2.37 9.68
CA TYR A 91 -10.15 1.81 9.69
C TYR A 91 -10.89 2.01 11.03
N ALA A 92 -10.28 2.67 12.01
CA ALA A 92 -10.90 3.05 13.27
C ALA A 92 -11.88 4.22 13.08
#